data_AF-A0A1Z5HCY0-F1
#
_entry.id   AF-A0A1Z5HCY0-F1
#
_cell.length_a   1.000
_cell.length_b   1.000
_cell.length_c   1.000
_cell.angle_alpha   90.00
_cell.angle_beta   90.00
_cell.angle_gamma   90.00
#
_symmetry.space_group_name_H-M   'P 1'
#
loop_
_entity.id
_entity.type
_entity.pdbx_description
1 polymer ?
#
loop_
_entity_poly.entity_id
_entity_poly.type
_entity_poly.pdbx_seq_one_letter_code
_entity_poly.pdbx_strand_id
1 'polypeptide(L)'
;MTEIKDKSIENYLDELASKAATPGGGSAAALLGAQSAALTSMVCNLTIGKPKYIEVEDDMRALLARAESLRTTLTNMIKADVDVFNQLMAAYGLVKVTEQEKKARSQQIQTVLREATLVPLACAKACAEAVELSQQAADKGNLNVISDAGVAVMSAYAGLKSAALNVYINTASLKDGPFAEEKLAELELILNGADIKAEEIYQLVKNKL
;
A
#
# COMPACT_ATOMS: atom_id res chain seq x y z
N MET A 1 -17.63 4.44 -15.72
CA MET A 1 -16.19 4.67 -15.95
C MET A 1 -15.46 3.43 -15.51
N THR A 2 -14.47 2.96 -16.28
CA THR A 2 -13.56 1.88 -15.86
C THR A 2 -12.75 2.35 -14.65
N GLU A 3 -12.62 1.50 -13.63
CA GLU A 3 -11.78 1.81 -12.48
C GLU A 3 -10.30 1.76 -12.88
N ILE A 4 -9.42 2.45 -12.14
CA ILE A 4 -7.98 2.46 -12.45
C ILE A 4 -7.42 1.04 -12.55
N LYS A 5 -7.88 0.13 -11.69
CA LYS A 5 -7.48 -1.28 -11.68
C LYS A 5 -7.87 -2.07 -12.95
N ASP A 6 -8.83 -1.57 -13.72
CA ASP A 6 -9.33 -2.21 -14.95
C ASP A 6 -8.69 -1.61 -16.22
N LYS A 7 -7.79 -0.63 -16.07
CA LYS A 7 -7.11 0.03 -17.20
C LYS A 7 -5.85 -0.72 -17.59
N SER A 8 -5.40 -0.52 -18.83
CA SER A 8 -4.04 -0.88 -19.20
C SER A 8 -3.03 -0.09 -18.36
N ILE A 9 -1.85 -0.67 -18.14
CA ILE A 9 -0.75 0.01 -17.44
C ILE A 9 -0.38 1.32 -18.15
N GLU A 10 -0.39 1.33 -19.48
CA GLU A 10 -0.15 2.53 -20.30
C GLU A 10 -1.14 3.66 -19.95
N ASN A 11 -2.44 3.38 -19.95
CA ASN A 11 -3.46 4.39 -19.61
C ASN A 11 -3.33 4.87 -18.17
N TYR A 12 -3.00 3.97 -17.23
CA TYR A 12 -2.76 4.37 -15.83
C TYR A 12 -1.57 5.32 -15.71
N LEU A 13 -0.46 5.04 -16.40
CA LEU A 13 0.74 5.87 -16.36
C LEU A 13 0.50 7.23 -17.01
N ASP A 14 -0.22 7.29 -18.13
CA ASP A 14 -0.62 8.54 -18.79
C ASP A 14 -1.47 9.42 -17.87
N GLU A 15 -2.43 8.82 -17.15
CA GLU A 15 -3.26 9.54 -16.19
C GLU A 15 -2.48 10.03 -14.98
N LEU A 16 -1.61 9.18 -14.42
CA LEU A 16 -0.73 9.54 -13.30
C LEU A 16 0.23 10.67 -13.66
N ALA A 17 0.72 10.72 -14.90
CA ALA A 17 1.60 11.77 -15.40
C ALA A 17 0.85 13.05 -15.82
N SER A 18 -0.49 13.03 -15.82
CA SER A 18 -1.30 14.13 -16.31
C SER A 18 -1.39 15.30 -15.32
N LYS A 19 -2.06 16.38 -15.74
CA LYS A 19 -2.41 17.52 -14.86
C LYS A 19 -3.57 17.24 -13.90
N ALA A 20 -4.19 16.06 -13.97
CA ALA A 20 -5.28 15.69 -13.08
C ALA A 20 -4.76 15.51 -11.65
N ALA A 21 -5.61 15.75 -10.65
CA ALA A 21 -5.23 15.58 -9.25
C ALA A 21 -5.21 14.10 -8.81
N THR A 22 -5.82 13.20 -9.61
CA THR A 22 -5.87 11.76 -9.36
C THR A 22 -5.74 10.99 -10.68
N PRO A 23 -5.12 9.80 -10.70
CA PRO A 23 -4.44 9.14 -9.58
C PRO A 23 -3.18 9.88 -9.13
N GLY A 24 -2.78 9.68 -7.86
CA GLY A 24 -1.63 10.34 -7.25
C GLY A 24 -0.74 9.38 -6.46
N GLY A 25 0.02 9.92 -5.50
CA GLY A 25 1.00 9.16 -4.71
C GLY A 25 0.40 8.02 -3.89
N GLY A 26 -0.80 8.19 -3.32
CA GLY A 26 -1.48 7.13 -2.56
C GLY A 26 -1.91 5.96 -3.46
N SER A 27 -2.47 6.26 -4.63
CA SER A 27 -2.79 5.28 -5.68
C SER A 27 -1.55 4.50 -6.13
N ALA A 28 -0.41 5.19 -6.33
CA ALA A 28 0.85 4.55 -6.67
C ALA A 28 1.40 3.65 -5.53
N ALA A 29 1.25 4.09 -4.28
CA ALA A 29 1.64 3.29 -3.11
C ALA A 29 0.86 1.96 -3.04
N ALA A 30 -0.45 2.01 -3.24
CA ALA A 30 -1.31 0.84 -3.27
C ALA A 30 -0.95 -0.12 -4.42
N LEU A 31 -0.62 0.42 -5.60
CA LEU A 31 -0.17 -0.38 -6.74
C LEU A 31 1.15 -1.10 -6.46
N LEU A 32 2.12 -0.43 -5.83
CA LEU A 32 3.41 -1.05 -5.44
C LEU A 32 3.21 -2.22 -4.47
N GLY A 33 2.33 -2.04 -3.47
CA GLY A 33 1.95 -3.14 -2.57
C GLY A 33 1.26 -4.30 -3.31
N ALA A 34 0.31 -4.00 -4.21
CA ALA A 34 -0.37 -5.03 -5.00
C ALA A 34 0.60 -5.81 -5.89
N GLN A 35 1.60 -5.13 -6.47
CA GLN A 35 2.67 -5.74 -7.25
C GLN A 35 3.51 -6.70 -6.41
N SER A 36 3.87 -6.29 -5.18
CA SER A 36 4.56 -7.18 -4.23
C SER A 36 3.79 -8.47 -3.99
N ALA A 37 2.50 -8.34 -3.64
CA ALA A 37 1.64 -9.50 -3.40
C ALA A 37 1.52 -10.40 -4.65
N ALA A 38 1.44 -9.81 -5.86
CA ALA A 38 1.40 -10.56 -7.11
C ALA A 38 2.71 -11.34 -7.36
N LEU A 39 3.87 -10.76 -7.07
CA LEU A 39 5.16 -11.43 -7.18
C LEU A 39 5.30 -12.56 -6.15
N THR A 40 4.85 -12.35 -4.91
CA THR A 40 4.75 -13.42 -3.90
C THR A 40 3.87 -14.57 -4.39
N SER A 41 2.69 -14.28 -4.96
CA SER A 41 1.81 -15.29 -5.56
C SER A 41 2.50 -16.05 -6.71
N MET A 42 3.25 -15.36 -7.56
CA MET A 42 4.02 -15.99 -8.64
C MET A 42 5.06 -16.97 -8.08
N VAL A 43 5.84 -16.58 -7.06
CA VAL A 43 6.80 -17.47 -6.40
C VAL A 43 6.10 -18.71 -5.84
N CYS A 44 4.96 -18.55 -5.17
CA CYS A 44 4.18 -19.68 -4.65
C CYS A 44 3.74 -20.64 -5.77
N ASN A 45 3.14 -20.11 -6.83
CA ASN A 45 2.67 -20.90 -7.98
C ASN A 45 3.82 -21.64 -8.68
N LEU A 46 5.00 -21.05 -8.75
CA LEU A 46 6.19 -21.68 -9.32
C LEU A 46 6.93 -22.62 -8.35
N THR A 47 6.41 -22.78 -7.13
CA THR A 47 6.95 -23.68 -6.11
C THR A 47 6.05 -24.90 -5.90
N ILE A 48 4.74 -24.71 -5.80
CA ILE A 48 3.73 -25.76 -5.57
C ILE A 48 3.79 -26.84 -6.66
N GLY A 49 3.67 -28.11 -6.27
CA GLY A 49 3.65 -29.25 -7.18
C GLY A 49 5.03 -29.65 -7.73
N LYS A 50 6.11 -28.97 -7.34
CA LYS A 50 7.48 -29.37 -7.70
C LYS A 50 7.99 -30.43 -6.71
N PRO A 51 8.54 -31.56 -7.18
CA PRO A 51 9.03 -32.63 -6.30
C PRO A 51 10.06 -32.16 -5.26
N LYS A 52 10.92 -31.19 -5.62
CA LYS A 52 11.94 -30.62 -4.71
C LYS A 52 11.34 -29.85 -3.53
N TYR A 53 10.11 -29.35 -3.64
CA TYR A 53 9.48 -28.45 -2.68
C TYR A 53 8.24 -29.06 -2.01
N ILE A 54 8.11 -30.39 -2.05
CA ILE A 54 6.94 -31.08 -1.49
C ILE A 54 6.75 -30.84 0.01
N GLU A 55 7.86 -30.68 0.75
CA GLU A 55 7.83 -30.45 2.20
C GLU A 55 7.27 -29.08 2.59
N VAL A 56 7.26 -28.11 1.67
CA VAL A 56 6.74 -26.76 1.89
C VAL A 56 5.45 -26.49 1.12
N GLU A 57 4.84 -27.51 0.51
CA GLU A 57 3.70 -27.30 -0.39
C GLU A 57 2.49 -26.68 0.33
N ASP A 58 2.14 -27.16 1.51
CA ASP A 58 1.01 -26.61 2.30
C ASP A 58 1.29 -25.17 2.76
N ASP A 59 2.53 -24.88 3.15
CA ASP A 59 2.97 -23.52 3.48
C ASP A 59 2.81 -22.58 2.28
N MET A 60 3.22 -23.03 1.08
CA MET A 60 3.10 -22.23 -0.14
C MET A 60 1.64 -22.05 -0.57
N ARG A 61 0.76 -23.02 -0.33
CA ARG A 61 -0.69 -22.87 -0.57
C ARG A 61 -1.31 -21.84 0.37
N ALA A 62 -0.95 -21.88 1.66
CA ALA A 62 -1.40 -20.90 2.64
C ALA A 62 -0.87 -19.49 2.31
N LEU A 63 0.41 -19.38 1.95
CA LEU A 63 1.03 -18.12 1.52
C LEU A 63 0.36 -17.56 0.27
N LEU A 64 0.10 -18.39 -0.74
CA LEU A 64 -0.59 -17.99 -1.96
C LEU A 64 -1.98 -17.41 -1.66
N ALA A 65 -2.77 -18.08 -0.82
CA ALA A 65 -4.11 -17.59 -0.46
C ALA A 65 -4.05 -16.20 0.22
N ARG A 66 -3.09 -15.99 1.12
CA ARG A 66 -2.86 -14.70 1.77
C ARG A 66 -2.38 -13.63 0.78
N ALA A 67 -1.43 -13.96 -0.08
CA ALA A 67 -0.90 -13.05 -1.09
C ALA A 67 -1.99 -12.61 -2.08
N GLU A 68 -2.84 -13.53 -2.53
CA GLU A 68 -3.98 -13.21 -3.41
C GLU A 68 -5.02 -12.32 -2.73
N SER A 69 -5.36 -12.61 -1.46
CA SER A 69 -6.25 -11.76 -0.67
C SER A 69 -5.69 -10.35 -0.47
N LEU A 70 -4.38 -10.26 -0.20
CA LEU A 70 -3.69 -8.99 -0.01
C LEU A 70 -3.59 -8.19 -1.31
N ARG A 71 -3.33 -8.88 -2.43
CA ARG A 71 -3.36 -8.29 -3.78
C ARG A 71 -4.71 -7.63 -4.06
N THR A 72 -5.81 -8.35 -3.86
CA THR A 72 -7.16 -7.79 -4.04
C THR A 72 -7.42 -6.59 -3.13
N THR A 73 -7.00 -6.68 -1.86
CA THR A 73 -7.13 -5.57 -0.91
C THR A 73 -6.39 -4.32 -1.39
N LEU A 74 -5.11 -4.45 -1.74
CA LEU A 74 -4.27 -3.33 -2.20
C LEU A 74 -4.73 -2.77 -3.54
N THR A 75 -5.18 -3.61 -4.47
CA THR A 75 -5.78 -3.14 -5.73
C THR A 75 -7.04 -2.30 -5.49
N ASN A 76 -7.89 -2.68 -4.54
CA ASN A 76 -9.08 -1.90 -4.18
C ASN A 76 -8.74 -0.60 -3.44
N MET A 77 -7.61 -0.54 -2.73
CA MET A 77 -7.15 0.68 -2.07
C MET A 77 -6.80 1.82 -3.06
N ILE A 78 -6.46 1.51 -4.31
CA ILE A 78 -6.29 2.52 -5.38
C ILE A 78 -7.56 3.37 -5.52
N LYS A 79 -8.72 2.72 -5.53
CA LYS A 79 -10.02 3.42 -5.60
C LYS A 79 -10.31 4.17 -4.32
N ALA A 80 -10.02 3.58 -3.16
CA ALA A 80 -10.24 4.23 -1.87
C ALA A 80 -9.46 5.56 -1.74
N ASP A 81 -8.22 5.60 -2.23
CA ASP A 81 -7.39 6.82 -2.28
C ASP A 81 -8.03 7.91 -3.14
N VAL A 82 -8.46 7.57 -4.36
CA VAL A 82 -9.15 8.51 -5.26
C VAL A 82 -10.46 9.00 -4.67
N ASP A 83 -11.25 8.10 -4.07
CA ASP A 83 -12.55 8.44 -3.50
C ASP A 83 -12.40 9.38 -2.29
N VAL A 84 -11.46 9.14 -1.38
CA VAL A 84 -11.24 10.02 -0.21
C VAL A 84 -10.63 11.36 -0.62
N PHE A 85 -9.76 11.37 -1.62
CA PHE A 85 -9.22 12.62 -2.18
C PHE A 85 -10.33 13.49 -2.79
N ASN A 86 -11.23 12.89 -3.57
CA ASN A 86 -12.36 13.60 -4.17
C ASN A 86 -13.29 14.20 -3.09
N GLN A 87 -13.54 13.47 -2.00
CA GLN A 87 -14.30 13.97 -0.87
C GLN A 87 -13.61 15.17 -0.20
N LEU A 88 -12.28 15.09 -0.02
CA LEU A 88 -11.51 16.18 0.58
C LEU A 88 -11.55 17.43 -0.31
N MET A 89 -11.44 17.26 -1.63
CA MET A 89 -11.57 18.36 -2.58
C MET A 89 -12.97 18.97 -2.59
N ALA A 90 -14.02 18.16 -2.49
CA ALA A 90 -15.39 18.64 -2.35
C ALA A 90 -15.57 19.46 -1.05
N ALA A 91 -14.99 19.00 0.06
CA ALA A 91 -15.00 19.75 1.32
C ALA A 91 -14.25 21.09 1.22
N TYR A 92 -13.12 21.13 0.50
CA TYR A 92 -12.41 22.38 0.22
C TYR A 92 -13.21 23.34 -0.66
N GLY A 93 -14.05 22.83 -1.56
CA GLY A 93 -14.91 23.59 -2.46
C GLY A 93 -16.16 24.21 -1.82
N LEU A 94 -16.49 23.89 -0.56
CA LEU A 94 -17.66 24.46 0.13
C LEU A 94 -17.57 25.99 0.27
N VAL A 95 -18.74 26.64 0.27
CA VAL A 95 -18.90 28.10 0.47
C VAL A 95 -18.36 28.54 1.84
N LYS A 96 -17.91 29.80 1.92
CA LYS A 96 -17.18 30.34 3.07
C LYS A 96 -17.40 31.85 3.28
N VAL A 97 -18.58 32.35 2.95
CA VAL A 97 -18.90 33.78 2.99
C VAL A 97 -19.28 34.19 4.41
N THR A 98 -20.20 33.45 5.04
CA THR A 98 -20.65 33.74 6.42
C THR A 98 -19.77 33.02 7.46
N GLU A 99 -19.77 33.51 8.71
CA GLU A 99 -19.06 32.83 9.81
C GLU A 99 -19.60 31.43 10.08
N GLN A 100 -20.92 31.22 9.92
CA GLN A 100 -21.54 29.91 10.05
C GLN A 100 -21.05 28.95 8.96
N GLU A 101 -20.97 29.41 7.71
CA GLU A 101 -20.42 28.63 6.59
C GLU A 101 -18.94 28.31 6.80
N LYS A 102 -18.12 29.28 7.24
CA LYS A 102 -16.70 29.05 7.53
C LYS A 102 -16.52 27.97 8.59
N LYS A 103 -17.33 27.99 9.65
CA LYS A 103 -17.30 26.98 10.72
C LYS A 103 -17.71 25.60 10.20
N ALA A 104 -18.83 25.51 9.48
CA ALA A 104 -19.31 24.25 8.90
C ALA A 104 -18.30 23.66 7.90
N ARG A 105 -17.73 24.49 7.03
CA ARG A 105 -16.67 24.11 6.11
C ARG A 105 -15.44 23.58 6.84
N SER A 106 -14.96 24.29 7.88
CA SER A 106 -13.81 23.83 8.65
C SER A 106 -14.09 22.51 9.36
N GLN A 107 -15.31 22.27 9.84
CA GLN A 107 -15.69 21.00 10.45
C GLN A 107 -15.69 19.87 9.42
N GLN A 108 -16.31 20.07 8.25
CA GLN A 108 -16.35 19.07 7.20
C GLN A 108 -14.95 18.69 6.69
N ILE A 109 -14.08 19.68 6.47
CA ILE A 109 -12.68 19.43 6.07
C ILE A 109 -11.99 18.55 7.11
N GLN A 110 -12.14 18.84 8.40
CA GLN A 110 -11.48 18.05 9.45
C GLN A 110 -12.05 16.64 9.57
N THR A 111 -13.36 16.44 9.38
CA THR A 111 -13.97 15.10 9.33
C THR A 111 -13.38 14.28 8.19
N VAL A 112 -13.39 14.81 6.96
CA VAL A 112 -12.88 14.08 5.78
C VAL A 112 -11.37 13.89 5.88
N LEU A 113 -10.63 14.84 6.46
CA LEU A 113 -9.19 14.72 6.62
C LEU A 113 -8.80 13.55 7.55
N ARG A 114 -9.61 13.23 8.57
CA ARG A 114 -9.39 12.01 9.38
C ARG A 114 -9.47 10.76 8.52
N GLU A 115 -10.48 10.66 7.67
CA GLU A 115 -10.62 9.53 6.74
C GLU A 115 -9.45 9.51 5.74
N ALA A 116 -9.06 10.66 5.20
CA ALA A 116 -7.92 10.81 4.31
C ALA A 116 -6.58 10.45 4.99
N THR A 117 -6.47 10.54 6.32
CA THR A 117 -5.33 10.00 7.09
C THR A 117 -5.41 8.48 7.23
N LEU A 118 -6.60 7.93 7.46
CA LEU A 118 -6.78 6.50 7.72
C LEU A 118 -6.58 5.62 6.47
N VAL A 119 -6.97 6.09 5.29
CA VAL A 119 -6.79 5.35 4.02
C VAL A 119 -5.31 5.03 3.73
N PRO A 120 -4.37 6.01 3.68
CA PRO A 120 -2.96 5.72 3.47
C PRO A 120 -2.32 4.97 4.65
N LEU A 121 -2.81 5.15 5.89
CA LEU A 121 -2.32 4.32 7.01
C LEU A 121 -2.72 2.85 6.85
N ALA A 122 -3.93 2.57 6.37
CA ALA A 122 -4.36 1.21 6.05
C ALA A 122 -3.53 0.62 4.89
N CYS A 123 -3.22 1.43 3.86
CA CYS A 123 -2.32 1.04 2.79
C CYS A 123 -0.91 0.73 3.31
N ALA A 124 -0.36 1.57 4.20
CA ALA A 124 0.92 1.33 4.84
C ALA A 124 0.94 -0.03 5.58
N LYS A 125 -0.08 -0.32 6.39
CA LYS A 125 -0.20 -1.63 7.07
C LYS A 125 -0.25 -2.80 6.09
N ALA A 126 -1.02 -2.68 5.01
CA ALA A 126 -1.10 -3.72 4.00
C ALA A 126 0.24 -3.94 3.26
N CYS A 127 0.97 -2.86 2.98
CA CYS A 127 2.33 -2.95 2.43
C CYS A 127 3.31 -3.59 3.43
N ALA A 128 3.20 -3.31 4.73
CA ALA A 128 4.00 -3.99 5.75
C ALA A 128 3.68 -5.49 5.82
N GLU A 129 2.42 -5.89 5.69
CA GLU A 129 2.08 -7.32 5.55
C GLU A 129 2.73 -7.94 4.31
N ALA A 130 2.76 -7.22 3.17
CA ALA A 130 3.42 -7.71 1.96
C ALA A 130 4.93 -7.92 2.14
N VAL A 131 5.61 -7.12 2.98
CA VAL A 131 7.01 -7.37 3.40
C VAL A 131 7.11 -8.72 4.11
N GLU A 132 6.22 -9.01 5.07
CA GLU A 132 6.21 -10.30 5.80
C GLU A 132 5.93 -11.51 4.88
N LEU A 133 5.03 -11.36 3.91
CA LEU A 133 4.73 -12.41 2.95
C LEU A 133 5.93 -12.67 2.01
N SER A 134 6.66 -11.61 1.64
CA SER A 134 7.86 -11.71 0.82
C SER A 134 8.98 -12.47 1.52
N GLN A 135 9.13 -12.34 2.84
CA GLN A 135 10.07 -13.15 3.63
C GLN A 135 9.78 -14.65 3.49
N GLN A 136 8.53 -15.07 3.64
CA GLN A 136 8.16 -16.49 3.52
C GLN A 136 8.43 -17.03 2.11
N ALA A 137 8.19 -16.21 1.07
CA ALA A 137 8.55 -16.56 -0.30
C ALA A 137 10.07 -16.68 -0.50
N ALA A 138 10.87 -15.79 0.10
CA ALA A 138 12.32 -15.84 0.04
C ALA A 138 12.91 -17.04 0.81
N ASP A 139 12.26 -17.47 1.89
CA ASP A 139 12.71 -18.60 2.72
C ASP A 139 12.45 -19.95 2.06
N LYS A 140 11.20 -20.17 1.63
CA LYS A 140 10.68 -21.48 1.24
C LYS A 140 10.41 -21.62 -0.25
N GLY A 141 10.37 -20.49 -0.97
CA GLY A 141 10.03 -20.47 -2.38
C GLY A 141 11.10 -21.10 -3.27
N ASN A 142 10.72 -21.29 -4.53
CA ASN A 142 11.57 -21.87 -5.52
C ASN A 142 12.80 -20.99 -5.82
N LEU A 143 14.00 -21.53 -5.56
CA LEU A 143 15.28 -20.83 -5.74
C LEU A 143 15.49 -20.29 -7.16
N ASN A 144 14.93 -20.92 -8.18
CA ASN A 144 15.08 -20.45 -9.57
C ASN A 144 14.33 -19.12 -9.86
N VAL A 145 13.45 -18.69 -8.95
CA VAL A 145 12.68 -17.43 -9.04
C VAL A 145 12.81 -16.62 -7.76
N ILE A 146 13.87 -16.85 -6.98
CA ILE A 146 14.05 -16.16 -5.70
C ILE A 146 14.30 -14.66 -5.87
N SER A 147 14.82 -14.24 -7.04
CA SER A 147 14.91 -12.83 -7.40
C SER A 147 13.55 -12.13 -7.35
N ASP A 148 12.46 -12.84 -7.70
CA ASP A 148 11.10 -12.28 -7.68
C ASP A 148 10.61 -12.01 -6.25
N ALA A 149 11.04 -12.82 -5.27
CA ALA A 149 10.81 -12.53 -3.84
C ALA A 149 11.60 -11.29 -3.37
N GLY A 150 12.80 -11.08 -3.93
CA GLY A 150 13.60 -9.87 -3.70
C GLY A 150 12.93 -8.61 -4.26
N VAL A 151 12.38 -8.67 -5.48
CA VAL A 151 11.60 -7.56 -6.04
C VAL A 151 10.32 -7.34 -5.23
N ALA A 152 9.65 -8.42 -4.79
CA ALA A 152 8.43 -8.33 -4.00
C ALA A 152 8.64 -7.50 -2.71
N VAL A 153 9.71 -7.76 -1.96
CA VAL A 153 9.97 -7.00 -0.72
C VAL A 153 10.27 -5.53 -1.02
N MET A 154 11.03 -5.23 -2.08
CA MET A 154 11.35 -3.85 -2.43
C MET A 154 10.12 -3.07 -2.91
N SER A 155 9.23 -3.70 -3.67
CA SER A 155 7.95 -3.11 -4.06
C SER A 155 7.06 -2.84 -2.84
N ALA A 156 6.95 -3.78 -1.90
CA ALA A 156 6.18 -3.58 -0.67
C ALA A 156 6.76 -2.44 0.18
N TYR A 157 8.07 -2.41 0.35
CA TYR A 157 8.76 -1.40 1.12
C TYR A 157 8.62 0.01 0.51
N ALA A 158 8.76 0.12 -0.81
CA ALA A 158 8.49 1.37 -1.53
C ALA A 158 7.03 1.80 -1.35
N GLY A 159 6.07 0.87 -1.51
CA GLY A 159 4.65 1.14 -1.27
C GLY A 159 4.36 1.62 0.16
N LEU A 160 5.00 1.02 1.17
CA LEU A 160 4.89 1.43 2.56
C LEU A 160 5.37 2.87 2.77
N LYS A 161 6.60 3.20 2.35
CA LYS A 161 7.17 4.54 2.49
C LYS A 161 6.36 5.58 1.69
N SER A 162 5.87 5.22 0.50
CA SER A 162 4.99 6.09 -0.29
C SER A 162 3.65 6.36 0.41
N ALA A 163 3.03 5.34 1.02
CA ALA A 163 1.82 5.52 1.80
C ALA A 163 2.06 6.40 3.04
N ALA A 164 3.20 6.21 3.72
CA ALA A 164 3.60 7.01 4.88
C ALA A 164 3.65 8.52 4.57
N LEU A 165 4.18 8.92 3.41
CA LEU A 165 4.20 10.33 2.96
C LEU A 165 2.80 10.94 2.90
N ASN A 166 1.79 10.16 2.51
CA ASN A 166 0.40 10.60 2.45
C ASN A 166 -0.22 10.70 3.87
N VAL A 167 0.20 9.85 4.80
CA VAL A 167 -0.20 9.98 6.22
C VAL A 167 0.37 11.29 6.79
N TYR A 168 1.68 11.55 6.63
CA TYR A 168 2.34 12.73 7.19
C TYR A 168 1.70 14.04 6.73
N ILE A 169 1.42 14.19 5.43
CA ILE A 169 0.82 15.41 4.90
C ILE A 169 -0.61 15.63 5.42
N ASN A 170 -1.37 14.55 5.61
CA ASN A 170 -2.73 14.64 6.13
C ASN A 170 -2.74 14.91 7.63
N THR A 171 -1.86 14.28 8.41
CA THR A 171 -1.71 14.54 9.85
C THR A 171 -1.23 15.96 10.15
N ALA A 172 -0.34 16.52 9.32
CA ALA A 172 0.09 17.91 9.46
C ALA A 172 -1.06 18.93 9.25
N SER A 173 -2.13 18.51 8.59
CA SER A 173 -3.32 19.34 8.31
C SER A 173 -4.44 19.15 9.34
N LEU A 174 -4.30 18.19 10.26
CA LEU A 174 -5.30 17.89 11.30
C LEU A 174 -5.16 18.85 12.50
N LYS A 175 -6.30 19.31 13.00
CA LYS A 175 -6.40 20.11 14.24
C LYS A 175 -6.54 19.25 15.49
N ASP A 176 -6.98 18.00 15.33
CA ASP A 176 -7.02 17.02 16.42
C ASP A 176 -5.61 16.45 16.63
N GLY A 177 -4.83 17.14 17.46
CA GLY A 177 -3.45 16.77 17.81
C GLY A 177 -3.34 15.34 18.37
N PRO A 178 -4.12 14.97 19.41
CA PRO A 178 -4.07 13.61 19.96
C PRO A 178 -4.32 12.51 18.92
N PHE A 179 -5.31 12.69 18.03
CA PHE A 179 -5.55 11.71 16.96
C PHE A 179 -4.39 11.65 15.96
N ALA A 180 -3.85 12.81 15.56
CA ALA A 180 -2.71 12.86 14.64
C ALA A 180 -1.46 12.20 15.24
N GLU A 181 -1.14 12.48 16.50
CA GLU A 181 -0.01 11.88 17.22
C GLU A 181 -0.17 10.37 17.36
N GLU A 182 -1.38 9.88 17.68
CA GLU A 182 -1.67 8.45 17.76
C GLU A 182 -1.42 7.75 16.41
N LYS A 183 -1.94 8.30 15.31
CA LYS A 183 -1.78 7.71 13.96
C LYS A 183 -0.32 7.77 13.49
N LEU A 184 0.42 8.82 13.84
CA LEU A 184 1.85 8.92 13.55
C LEU A 184 2.67 7.91 14.33
N ALA A 185 2.43 7.76 15.64
CA ALA A 185 3.12 6.76 16.44
C ALA A 185 2.89 5.33 15.91
N GLU A 186 1.65 5.05 15.49
CA GLU A 186 1.29 3.80 14.84
C GLU A 186 2.06 3.58 13.52
N LEU A 187 2.16 4.60 12.67
CA LEU A 187 2.93 4.55 11.43
C LEU A 187 4.43 4.34 11.67
N GLU A 188 5.02 5.08 12.61
CA GLU A 188 6.45 4.99 12.92
C GLU A 188 6.83 3.59 13.42
N LEU A 189 5.97 2.95 14.21
CA LEU A 189 6.20 1.58 14.67
C LEU A 189 6.21 0.60 13.48
N ILE A 190 5.31 0.78 12.52
CA ILE A 190 5.26 -0.05 11.30
C ILE A 190 6.52 0.18 10.45
N LEU A 191 6.91 1.44 10.24
CA LEU A 191 8.09 1.79 9.45
C LEU A 191 9.37 1.20 10.04
N ASN A 192 9.61 1.38 11.34
CA ASN A 192 10.81 0.85 11.99
C ASN A 192 10.92 -0.67 11.84
N GLY A 193 9.81 -1.40 11.97
CA GLY A 193 9.81 -2.85 11.76
C GLY A 193 10.10 -3.24 10.31
N ALA A 194 9.53 -2.52 9.35
CA ALA A 194 9.69 -2.81 7.93
C ALA A 194 11.06 -2.40 7.36
N ASP A 195 11.66 -1.31 7.84
CA ASP A 195 12.99 -0.84 7.40
C ASP A 195 14.05 -1.93 7.64
N ILE A 196 14.01 -2.56 8.82
CA ILE A 196 14.92 -3.65 9.19
C ILE A 196 14.64 -4.89 8.34
N LYS A 197 13.37 -5.34 8.30
CA LYS A 197 13.00 -6.56 7.60
C LYS A 197 13.23 -6.50 6.10
N ALA A 198 12.95 -5.36 5.47
CA ALA A 198 13.13 -5.20 4.04
C ALA A 198 14.60 -5.41 3.63
N GLU A 199 15.52 -4.83 4.41
CA GLU A 199 16.96 -5.02 4.19
C GLU A 199 17.40 -6.46 4.47
N GLU A 200 16.93 -7.08 5.55
CA GLU A 200 17.24 -8.48 5.88
C GLU A 200 16.79 -9.43 4.77
N ILE A 201 15.56 -9.29 4.26
CA ILE A 201 15.02 -10.09 3.17
C ILE A 201 15.84 -9.84 1.88
N TYR A 202 16.16 -8.58 1.58
CA TYR A 202 16.96 -8.25 0.40
C TYR A 202 18.34 -8.93 0.45
N GLN A 203 19.04 -8.86 1.59
CA GLN A 203 20.32 -9.54 1.77
C GLN A 203 20.19 -11.06 1.73
N LEU A 204 19.13 -11.63 2.31
CA LEU A 204 18.83 -13.06 2.23
C LEU A 204 18.71 -13.52 0.78
N VAL A 205 17.91 -12.81 -0.02
CA VAL A 205 17.72 -13.12 -1.45
C VAL A 205 19.04 -12.99 -2.19
N LYS A 206 19.74 -11.85 -2.01
CA LYS A 206 21.03 -11.60 -2.66
C LYS A 206 22.07 -12.68 -2.37
N ASN A 207 22.11 -13.21 -1.15
CA ASN A 207 23.04 -14.26 -0.76
C ASN A 207 22.67 -15.65 -1.31
N LYS A 208 21.43 -15.84 -1.76
CA LYS A 208 20.93 -17.08 -2.39
C LYS A 208 21.01 -17.06 -3.93
N LEU A 209 21.34 -15.93 -4.54
CA LEU A 209 21.61 -15.77 -5.97
C LEU A 209 23.04 -16.20 -6.32
#